data_AF-A0A928W5R2-F1
#
_entry.id   AF-A0A928W5R2-F1
#
_cell.length_a   1.000
_cell.length_b   1.000
_cell.length_c   1.000
_cell.angle_alpha   90.00
_cell.angle_beta   90.00
_cell.angle_gamma   90.00
#
_symmetry.space_group_name_H-M   'P 1'
#
loop_
_entity.id
_entity.type
_entity.pdbx_description
1 polymer ?
#
loop_
_entity_poly.entity_id
_entity_poly.type
_entity_poly.pdbx_seq_one_letter_code
_entity_poly.pdbx_strand_id
1 'polypeptide(L)' 'MIGDYAASWLPVAMVPLVGIVGAAISMALLFIYIEGESPVK' A
#
# COMPACT_ATOMS: atom_id res chain seq x y z
N MET A 1 -20.40 -6.49 3.17
CA MET A 1 -21.51 -5.50 3.22
C MET A 1 -21.28 -4.53 2.08
N ILE A 2 -22.21 -4.44 1.14
CA ILE A 2 -22.16 -3.47 0.03
C ILE A 2 -23.21 -2.40 0.37
N GLY A 3 -22.82 -1.13 0.32
CA GLY A 3 -23.71 -0.03 0.70
C GLY A 3 -24.60 0.47 -0.45
N ASP A 4 -25.63 1.24 -0.09
CA ASP A 4 -26.55 1.88 -1.03
C ASP A 4 -26.04 3.28 -1.41
N TYR A 5 -24.95 3.31 -2.17
CA TYR A 5 -24.35 4.51 -2.74
C TYR A 5 -23.63 4.18 -4.05
N ALA A 6 -23.39 5.18 -4.89
CA ALA A 6 -22.72 4.98 -6.17
C ALA A 6 -21.32 4.38 -5.98
N ALA A 7 -20.97 3.39 -6.81
CA ALA A 7 -19.71 2.67 -6.75
C ALA A 7 -19.41 2.06 -5.37
N SER A 8 -20.41 1.48 -4.71
CA SER A 8 -20.26 0.82 -3.39
C SER A 8 -19.34 -0.39 -3.35
N TRP A 9 -18.80 -0.82 -4.50
CA TRP A 9 -17.70 -1.78 -4.60
C TRP A 9 -16.33 -1.15 -4.28
N LEU A 10 -16.18 0.18 -4.35
CA LEU A 10 -14.89 0.87 -4.17
C LEU A 10 -14.22 0.52 -2.84
N PRO A 11 -14.91 0.51 -1.68
CA PRO A 11 -14.28 0.13 -0.42
C PRO A 11 -13.75 -1.30 -0.43
N VAL A 12 -14.41 -2.22 -1.13
CA VAL A 12 -13.95 -3.62 -1.25
C VAL A 12 -12.61 -3.69 -2.00
N ALA A 13 -12.36 -2.80 -2.96
CA ALA A 13 -11.09 -2.74 -3.68
C ALA A 13 -10.04 -1.88 -2.97
N MET A 14 -10.41 -0.68 -2.55
CA MET A 14 -9.50 0.34 -2.01
C MET A 14 -9.01 0.02 -0.61
N VAL A 15 -9.82 -0.63 0.24
CA VAL A 15 -9.39 -0.97 1.60
C VAL A 15 -8.26 -2.01 1.58
N PRO A 16 -8.36 -3.15 0.86
CA PRO A 16 -7.24 -4.06 0.72
C PRO A 16 -6.06 -3.45 -0.06
N LEU A 17 -6.35 -2.66 -1.11
CA LEU A 17 -5.30 -2.04 -1.91
C LEU A 17 -4.45 -1.08 -1.08
N VAL A 18 -5.04 -0.21 -0.26
CA VAL A 18 -4.25 0.75 0.54
C VAL A 18 -3.74 0.09 1.81
N GLY A 19 -4.61 -0.62 2.53
CA GLY A 19 -4.31 -1.17 3.86
C GLY A 19 -3.35 -2.35 3.85
N ILE A 20 -3.33 -3.15 2.77
CA ILE A 20 -2.46 -4.33 2.67
C ILE A 20 -1.40 -4.10 1.59
N VAL A 21 -1.82 -3.91 0.34
CA VAL A 21 -0.87 -3.84 -0.79
C VAL A 21 -0.01 -2.57 -0.70
N GLY A 22 -0.63 -1.41 -0.47
CA GLY A 22 0.02 -0.13 -0.33
C GLY A 22 0.97 -0.13 0.85
N ALA A 23 0.49 -0.54 2.03
CA ALA A 23 1.33 -0.68 3.22
C ALA A 23 2.53 -1.61 2.99
N ALA A 24 2.33 -2.79 2.40
CA ALA A 24 3.42 -3.74 2.14
C ALA A 24 4.47 -3.18 1.18
N ILE A 25 4.04 -2.57 0.06
CA ILE A 25 4.94 -1.99 -0.93
C ILE A 25 5.68 -0.79 -0.33
N SER A 26 4.98 0.13 0.32
CA SER A 26 5.61 1.30 0.94
C SER A 26 6.63 0.89 2.00
N MET A 27 6.31 -0.07 2.87
CA MET A 27 7.24 -0.57 3.87
C MET A 27 8.46 -1.24 3.24
N ALA A 28 8.28 -2.06 2.20
CA ALA A 28 9.39 -2.72 1.51
C ALA A 28 10.32 -1.69 0.83
N LEU A 29 9.75 -0.69 0.15
CA LEU A 29 10.52 0.37 -0.49
C LEU A 29 11.26 1.24 0.52
N LEU A 30 10.59 1.62 1.62
CA LEU A 30 11.21 2.39 2.70
C LEU A 30 12.32 1.60 3.39
N PHE A 31 12.13 0.29 3.59
CA PHE A 31 13.17 -0.59 4.12
C PHE A 31 14.41 -0.59 3.23
N ILE A 32 14.23 -0.79 1.92
CA ILE A 32 15.34 -0.72 0.96
C ILE A 32 16.03 0.64 1.00
N TYR A 33 15.28 1.73 1.19
CA TYR A 33 15.86 3.07 1.28
C TYR A 33 16.72 3.27 2.53
N ILE A 34 16.29 2.78 3.70
CA ILE A 34 17.01 2.99 4.97
C ILE A 34 18.15 1.98 5.18
N GLU A 35 17.99 0.73 4.73
CA GLU A 35 19.00 -0.33 4.85
C GLU A 35 19.88 -0.45 3.61
N GLY A 36 19.56 0.30 2.54
CA GLY A 36 20.36 0.33 1.33
C GLY A 36 21.76 0.87 1.62
N GLU A 37 22.78 0.08 1.34
CA GLU A 37 24.16 0.55 1.47
C GLU A 37 24.38 1.77 0.56
N SER A 38 24.98 2.81 1.12
CA SER A 38 25.51 3.89 0.29
C SER A 38 26.64 3.32 -0.57
N PRO A 39 26.70 3.61 -1.89
CA PRO A 39 27.86 3.24 -2.67
C PRO A 39 29.08 3.89 -2.01
N VAL A 40 29.99 3.05 -1.49
CA VAL A 40 31.28 3.48 -0.95
C VAL A 40 31.96 4.28 -2.05
N LYS A 41 32.12 5.59 -1.83
CA LYS A 41 32.94 6.45 -2.68
C LYS A 41 34.40 6.17 -2.45
#